data_AF-A0A919I0M9-F1
#
_entry.id   AF-A0A919I0M9-F1
#
_cell.length_a   1.000
_cell.length_b   1.000
_cell.length_c   1.000
_cell.angle_alpha   90.00
_cell.angle_beta   90.00
_cell.angle_gamma   90.00
#
_symmetry.space_group_name_H-M   'P 1'
#
loop_
_entity.id
_entity.type
_entity.pdbx_description
1 polymer ?
#
loop_
_entity_poly.entity_id
_entity_poly.type
_entity_poly.pdbx_seq_one_letter_code
_entity_poly.pdbx_strand_id
1 'polypeptide(L)'
;MSEKTMRVQDYPLATRCPEHILTPTGKPLTDITLEKVLSGEVGPQDVRISRQTLEYQAQIAEQMQRHAVARNFRRAAELIAIPDERILAIYNALRPFRSSQAELLAIADELEHTACDSECRLCPGVGGSVSAAA
;
A
#
# COMPACT_ATOMS: atom_id res chain seq x y z
N MET A 1 -16.82 2.71 9.85
CA MET A 1 -15.90 3.86 9.83
C MET A 1 -16.23 4.66 8.58
N SER A 2 -16.78 5.87 8.72
CA SER A 2 -17.30 6.63 7.57
C SER A 2 -16.24 6.81 6.49
N GLU A 3 -16.50 6.26 5.30
CA GLU A 3 -15.69 6.45 4.10
C GLU A 3 -15.78 7.91 3.63
N LYS A 4 -15.00 8.78 4.28
CA LYS A 4 -14.85 10.17 3.85
C LYS A 4 -13.97 10.19 2.59
N THR A 5 -14.58 10.47 1.45
CA THR A 5 -13.86 10.73 0.20
C THR A 5 -13.10 12.06 0.29
N MET A 6 -11.78 12.04 0.11
CA MET A 6 -10.94 13.23 0.17
C MET A 6 -10.98 14.01 -1.14
N ARG A 7 -10.90 15.34 -1.04
CA ARG A 7 -10.90 16.25 -2.18
C ARG A 7 -9.59 17.02 -2.30
N VAL A 8 -9.32 17.61 -3.47
CA VAL A 8 -8.14 18.45 -3.70
C VAL A 8 -7.99 19.57 -2.66
N GLN A 9 -9.11 20.13 -2.19
CA GLN A 9 -9.12 21.15 -1.15
C GLN A 9 -8.63 20.67 0.23
N ASP A 10 -8.61 19.36 0.46
CA ASP A 10 -8.15 18.75 1.72
C ASP A 10 -6.64 18.50 1.69
N TYR A 11 -5.98 18.73 0.55
CA TYR A 11 -4.53 18.71 0.44
C TYR A 11 -3.92 20.05 0.89
N PRO A 12 -2.81 20.06 1.65
CA PRO A 12 -2.09 18.91 2.22
C PRO A 12 -2.81 18.33 3.46
N LEU A 13 -2.94 16.99 3.50
CA LEU A 13 -3.65 16.27 4.57
C LEU A 13 -3.06 16.55 5.96
N ALA A 14 -1.75 16.71 6.07
CA ALA A 14 -1.08 16.97 7.35
C ALA A 14 -1.49 18.29 8.02
N THR A 15 -1.92 19.29 7.23
CA THR A 15 -2.34 20.60 7.74
C THR A 15 -3.85 20.70 7.85
N ARG A 16 -4.58 20.14 6.87
CA ARG A 16 -6.04 20.34 6.77
C ARG A 16 -6.86 19.24 7.43
N CYS A 17 -6.31 18.03 7.51
CA CYS A 17 -7.00 16.84 8.00
C CYS A 17 -6.05 15.89 8.78
N PRO A 18 -5.26 16.40 9.75
CA PRO A 18 -4.31 15.57 10.50
C PRO A 18 -4.97 14.42 11.27
N GLU A 19 -6.23 14.59 11.70
CA GLU A 19 -7.03 13.59 12.41
C GLU A 19 -7.32 12.33 11.59
N HIS A 20 -7.21 12.42 10.27
CA HIS A 20 -7.42 11.30 9.36
C HIS A 20 -6.12 10.56 9.03
N ILE A 21 -4.96 11.06 9.50
CA ILE A 21 -3.65 10.42 9.29
C ILE A 21 -3.33 9.55 10.50
N LEU A 22 -3.46 8.25 10.29
CA LEU A 22 -3.07 7.22 11.25
C LEU A 22 -1.89 6.42 10.71
N THR A 23 -1.05 5.93 11.61
CA THR A 23 -0.01 4.94 11.30
C THR A 23 -0.65 3.57 11.05
N PRO A 24 0.06 2.59 10.46
CA PRO A 24 -0.44 1.21 10.34
C PRO A 24 -0.80 0.57 11.68
N THR A 25 -0.16 1.02 12.76
CA THR A 25 -0.42 0.61 14.15
C THR A 25 -1.60 1.36 14.78
N GLY A 26 -2.24 2.28 14.06
CA GLY A 26 -3.40 3.04 14.50
C GLY A 26 -3.09 4.29 15.34
N LYS A 27 -1.82 4.66 15.49
CA LYS A 27 -1.42 5.87 16.22
C LYS A 27 -1.69 7.11 15.36
N PRO A 28 -2.20 8.21 15.95
CA PRO A 28 -2.36 9.47 15.23
C PRO A 28 -1.02 10.13 14.96
N LEU A 29 -0.97 11.03 13.97
CA LEU A 29 0.21 11.84 13.67
C LEU A 29 0.74 12.62 14.89
N THR A 30 -0.15 13.03 15.79
CA THR A 30 0.19 13.77 17.02
C THR A 30 0.98 12.94 18.03
N ASP A 31 0.95 11.61 17.93
CA ASP A 31 1.70 10.72 18.81
C ASP A 31 3.16 10.57 18.38
N ILE A 32 3.53 11.04 17.19
CA ILE A 32 4.92 11.00 16.71
C ILE A 32 5.66 12.21 17.30
N THR A 33 5.96 12.16 18.59
CA THR A 33 6.75 13.19 19.31
C THR A 33 8.11 12.66 19.76
N LEU A 34 9.05 13.57 20.03
CA LEU A 34 10.40 13.20 20.42
C LEU A 34 10.42 12.47 21.77
N GLU A 35 9.53 12.85 22.69
CA GLU A 35 9.37 12.21 23.99
C GLU A 35 8.92 10.75 23.86
N LYS A 36 7.95 10.49 22.98
CA LYS A 36 7.42 9.14 22.71
C LYS A 36 8.41 8.25 21.97
N VAL A 37 9.28 8.84 21.16
CA VAL A 37 10.41 8.12 20.53
C VAL A 37 11.46 7.77 21.60
N LEU A 38 11.81 8.70 22.49
CA LEU A 38 12.78 8.46 23.56
C LEU A 38 12.28 7.44 24.60
N SER A 39 10.98 7.42 24.88
CA SER A 39 10.37 6.44 25.79
C SER A 39 10.23 5.04 25.18
N GLY A 40 10.45 4.90 23.86
CA GLY A 40 10.23 3.66 23.13
C GLY A 40 8.75 3.35 22.84
N GLU A 41 7.84 4.27 23.16
CA GLU A 41 6.42 4.13 22.84
C GLU A 41 6.19 4.23 21.32
N VAL A 42 6.99 5.00 20.59
CA VAL A 42 6.97 5.11 19.12
C VAL A 42 8.21 4.44 18.54
N GLY A 43 8.00 3.33 17.82
CA GLY A 43 9.05 2.60 17.13
C GLY A 43 9.13 2.90 15.63
N PRO A 44 10.13 2.34 14.92
CA PRO A 44 10.28 2.47 13.47
C PRO A 44 9.04 2.00 12.68
N GLN A 45 8.35 0.97 13.18
CA GLN A 45 7.13 0.44 12.59
C GLN A 45 5.94 1.41 12.67
N ASP A 46 5.95 2.33 13.64
CA ASP A 46 4.92 3.35 13.79
C ASP A 46 5.15 4.50 12.80
N VAL A 47 6.40 4.77 12.38
CA VAL A 47 6.74 5.79 11.38
C VAL A 47 6.58 5.23 9.96
N ARG A 48 5.44 4.59 9.70
CA ARG A 48 5.06 4.07 8.39
C ARG A 48 3.74 4.71 7.94
N ILE A 49 3.53 4.77 6.63
CA ILE A 49 2.27 5.26 6.06
C ILE A 49 1.21 4.16 6.11
N SER A 50 -0.04 4.51 6.43
CA SER A 50 -1.16 3.56 6.43
C SER A 50 -1.79 3.41 5.04
N ARG A 51 -2.46 2.27 4.82
CA ARG A 51 -3.21 1.99 3.59
C ARG A 51 -4.24 3.07 3.28
N GLN A 52 -4.98 3.48 4.30
CA GLN A 52 -6.00 4.51 4.22
C GLN A 52 -5.42 5.87 3.80
N THR A 53 -4.24 6.24 4.31
CA THR A 53 -3.57 7.49 3.90
C THR A 53 -3.18 7.46 2.41
N LEU A 54 -2.70 6.34 1.89
CA LEU A 54 -2.40 6.19 0.46
C LEU A 54 -3.65 6.22 -0.41
N GLU A 55 -4.77 5.67 0.06
CA GLU A 55 -6.05 5.77 -0.66
C GLU A 55 -6.55 7.22 -0.72
N TYR A 56 -6.41 8.00 0.36
CA TYR A 56 -6.71 9.43 0.34
C TYR A 56 -5.85 10.20 -0.66
N GLN A 57 -4.55 9.91 -0.72
CA GLN A 57 -3.66 10.50 -1.73
C GLN A 57 -4.03 10.06 -3.15
N ALA A 58 -4.50 8.82 -3.33
CA ALA A 58 -4.99 8.32 -4.62
C ALA A 58 -6.24 9.10 -5.07
N GLN A 59 -7.22 9.30 -4.19
CA GLN A 59 -8.44 10.06 -4.48
C GLN A 59 -8.14 11.51 -4.90
N ILE A 60 -7.21 12.16 -4.18
CA ILE A 60 -6.75 13.52 -4.52
C ILE A 60 -6.07 13.51 -5.91
N ALA A 61 -5.21 12.53 -6.18
CA ALA A 61 -4.52 12.41 -7.46
C ALA A 61 -5.49 12.15 -8.64
N GLU A 62 -6.55 11.35 -8.46
CA GLU A 62 -7.57 11.15 -9.51
C GLU A 62 -8.32 12.42 -9.85
N GLN A 63 -8.68 13.21 -8.84
CA GLN A 63 -9.35 14.50 -9.07
C GLN A 63 -8.47 15.49 -9.82
N MET A 64 -7.15 15.39 -9.66
CA MET A 64 -6.17 16.17 -10.43
C MET A 64 -5.87 15.57 -11.82
N GLN A 65 -6.67 14.61 -12.30
CA GLN A 65 -6.46 13.90 -13.58
C GLN A 65 -5.14 13.11 -13.64
N ARG A 66 -4.54 12.80 -12.48
CA ARG A 66 -3.30 12.01 -12.37
C ARG A 66 -3.61 10.54 -12.09
N HIS A 67 -4.41 9.93 -12.95
CA HIS A 67 -4.89 8.55 -12.77
C HIS A 67 -3.76 7.52 -12.65
N ALA A 68 -2.64 7.71 -13.35
CA ALA A 68 -1.49 6.81 -13.23
C ALA A 68 -0.85 6.85 -11.83
N VAL A 69 -0.78 8.04 -11.23
CA VAL A 69 -0.26 8.24 -9.87
C VAL A 69 -1.21 7.63 -8.84
N ALA A 70 -2.53 7.82 -9.02
CA ALA A 70 -3.52 7.19 -8.16
C ALA A 70 -3.45 5.67 -8.17
N ARG A 71 -3.33 5.05 -9.37
CA ARG A 71 -3.11 3.60 -9.47
C ARG A 71 -1.82 3.16 -8.77
N ASN A 72 -0.76 3.94 -8.85
CA ASN A 72 0.49 3.65 -8.15
C ASN A 72 0.31 3.69 -6.62
N PHE A 73 -0.43 4.67 -6.09
CA PHE A 73 -0.70 4.75 -4.66
C PHE A 73 -1.55 3.60 -4.14
N ARG A 74 -2.57 3.16 -4.90
CA ARG A 74 -3.35 1.97 -4.54
C ARG A 74 -2.50 0.69 -4.53
N ARG A 75 -1.64 0.51 -5.53
CA ARG A 75 -0.65 -0.58 -5.54
C ARG A 75 0.27 -0.51 -4.33
N ALA A 76 0.78 0.67 -4.00
CA ALA A 76 1.63 0.86 -2.83
C ALA A 76 0.89 0.58 -1.50
N ALA A 77 -0.42 0.81 -1.45
CA ALA A 77 -1.22 0.51 -0.27
C ALA A 77 -1.29 -1.00 0.03
N GLU A 78 -1.34 -1.84 -1.00
CA GLU A 78 -1.28 -3.29 -0.85
C GLU A 78 0.08 -3.74 -0.29
N LEU A 79 1.16 -3.10 -0.73
CA LEU A 79 2.53 -3.42 -0.31
C LEU A 79 2.81 -3.13 1.18
N ILE A 80 1.98 -2.33 1.86
CA ILE A 80 2.15 -2.05 3.31
C ILE A 80 2.02 -3.32 4.15
N ALA A 81 1.31 -4.35 3.66
CA ALA A 81 1.19 -5.65 4.34
C ALA A 81 2.54 -6.38 4.45
N ILE A 82 3.42 -6.12 3.50
CA ILE A 82 4.54 -6.99 3.18
C ILE A 82 5.77 -6.48 3.95
N PRO A 83 6.53 -7.35 4.62
CA PRO A 83 7.76 -6.97 5.28
C PRO A 83 8.80 -6.37 4.31
N ASP A 84 9.57 -5.38 4.77
CA ASP A 84 10.57 -4.66 3.96
C ASP A 84 11.59 -5.62 3.30
N GLU A 85 12.04 -6.65 4.03
CA GLU A 85 12.95 -7.67 3.50
C GLU A 85 12.34 -8.43 2.30
N ARG A 86 11.04 -8.74 2.39
CA ARG A 86 10.32 -9.43 1.33
C ARG A 86 10.10 -8.53 0.12
N ILE A 87 9.81 -7.23 0.34
CA ILE A 87 9.76 -6.24 -0.75
C ILE A 87 11.09 -6.18 -1.52
N LEU A 88 12.22 -6.15 -0.81
CA LEU A 88 13.54 -6.16 -1.45
C LEU A 88 13.82 -7.46 -2.22
N ALA A 89 13.38 -8.61 -1.69
CA ALA A 89 13.50 -9.89 -2.38
C ALA A 89 12.71 -9.92 -3.69
N ILE A 90 11.44 -9.48 -3.67
CA ILE A 90 10.58 -9.39 -4.86
C ILE A 90 11.17 -8.41 -5.87
N TYR A 91 11.65 -7.25 -5.43
CA TYR A 91 12.28 -6.28 -6.32
C TYR A 91 13.54 -6.85 -6.99
N ASN A 92 14.36 -7.61 -6.26
CA ASN A 92 15.52 -8.28 -6.86
C ASN A 92 15.11 -9.40 -7.83
N ALA A 93 14.05 -10.15 -7.52
CA ALA A 93 13.52 -11.20 -8.39
C ALA A 93 13.04 -10.66 -9.76
N LEU A 94 12.52 -9.42 -9.79
CA LEU A 94 12.08 -8.74 -11.00
C LEU A 94 13.21 -8.18 -11.87
N ARG A 95 14.46 -8.20 -11.38
CA ARG A 95 15.60 -7.72 -12.19
C ARG A 95 15.97 -8.72 -13.29
N PRO A 96 16.56 -8.25 -14.40
CA PRO A 96 16.95 -9.13 -15.50
C PRO A 96 17.81 -10.31 -15.05
N PHE A 97 17.49 -11.51 -15.55
CA PHE A 97 18.21 -12.76 -15.29
C PHE A 97 18.27 -13.18 -13.81
N ARG A 98 17.26 -12.85 -13.00
CA ARG A 98 17.20 -13.24 -11.58
C ARG A 98 16.21 -14.35 -11.25
N SER A 99 15.19 -14.52 -12.07
CA SER A 99 14.12 -15.48 -11.80
C SER A 99 13.67 -16.19 -13.08
N SER A 100 13.24 -17.42 -12.92
CA SER A 100 12.47 -18.18 -13.91
C SER A 100 11.00 -17.74 -13.89
N GLN A 101 10.24 -18.13 -14.93
CA GLN A 101 8.81 -17.86 -14.98
C GLN A 101 8.06 -18.48 -13.79
N ALA A 102 8.43 -19.70 -13.39
CA ALA A 102 7.78 -20.41 -12.29
C ALA A 102 7.97 -19.68 -10.94
N GLU A 103 9.16 -19.13 -10.70
CA GLU A 103 9.43 -18.34 -9.48
C GLU A 103 8.65 -17.03 -9.46
N LEU A 104 8.48 -16.37 -10.61
CA LEU A 104 7.66 -15.15 -10.69
C LEU A 104 6.18 -15.43 -10.47
N LEU A 105 5.67 -16.57 -10.96
CA LEU A 105 4.30 -17.00 -10.70
C LEU A 105 4.08 -17.33 -9.22
N ALA A 106 5.02 -18.04 -8.59
CA ALA A 106 4.96 -18.32 -7.16
C ALA A 106 4.95 -17.02 -6.31
N ILE A 107 5.72 -16.01 -6.71
CA ILE A 107 5.68 -14.68 -6.06
C ILE A 107 4.32 -14.00 -6.28
N ALA A 108 3.73 -14.13 -7.47
CA ALA A 108 2.41 -13.55 -7.75
C ALA A 108 1.33 -14.21 -6.89
N ASP A 109 1.33 -15.54 -6.77
CA ASP A 109 0.40 -16.30 -5.93
C ASP A 109 0.55 -15.91 -4.45
N GLU A 110 1.78 -15.77 -3.97
CA GLU A 110 2.05 -15.29 -2.61
C GLU A 110 1.48 -13.89 -2.37
N LEU A 111 1.70 -12.97 -3.31
CA LEU A 111 1.20 -11.61 -3.22
C LEU A 111 -0.33 -11.58 -3.24
N GLU A 112 -0.97 -12.40 -4.05
CA GLU A 112 -2.44 -12.49 -4.11
C GLU A 112 -3.00 -13.00 -2.78
N HIS A 113 -2.43 -14.05 -2.20
CA HIS A 113 -2.90 -14.60 -0.93
C HIS A 113 -2.55 -13.73 0.29
N THR A 114 -1.45 -12.99 0.25
CA THR A 114 -0.99 -12.17 1.39
C THR A 114 -1.59 -10.75 1.36
N ALA A 115 -1.86 -10.19 0.18
CA ALA A 115 -2.43 -8.85 0.05
C ALA A 115 -3.96 -8.83 0.01
N CYS A 116 -4.61 -9.97 -0.26
CA CYS A 116 -6.07 -10.07 -0.31
C CYS A 116 -6.67 -10.23 1.10
N ASP A 117 -6.75 -9.12 1.83
CA ASP A 117 -7.73 -8.95 2.92
C ASP A 117 -8.88 -8.00 2.53
N SER A 118 -8.81 -7.32 1.38
CA SER A 118 -9.97 -6.64 0.78
C SER A 118 -9.61 -6.11 -0.61
N GLU A 119 -10.21 -6.69 -1.65
CA GLU A 119 -10.21 -6.18 -3.03
C GLU A 119 -8.83 -5.84 -3.62
N CYS A 120 -8.04 -6.86 -3.96
CA CYS A 120 -6.95 -6.70 -4.93
C CYS A 120 -7.57 -6.30 -6.29
N ARG A 121 -7.67 -4.99 -6.55
CA ARG A 121 -8.30 -4.43 -7.76
C ARG A 121 -7.36 -4.45 -8.98
N LEU A 122 -6.21 -5.12 -8.86
CA LEU A 122 -5.16 -5.20 -9.87
C LEU A 122 -5.29 -6.32 -10.88
N CYS A 123 -6.25 -7.23 -10.69
CA CYS A 123 -6.49 -8.31 -11.65
C CYS A 123 -7.88 -8.20 -12.31
N PRO A 124 -8.21 -7.16 -13.09
CA PRO A 124 -9.26 -7.31 -14.08
C PRO A 124 -8.70 -8.16 -15.23
N GLY A 125 -8.64 -9.50 -15.07
CA GLY A 125 -8.38 -10.39 -16.21
C GLY A 125 -7.57 -11.68 -16.04
N VAL A 126 -7.23 -12.17 -14.83
CA VAL A 126 -6.56 -13.50 -14.69
C VAL A 126 -7.55 -14.63 -14.34
N GLY A 127 -8.86 -14.36 -14.34
CA GLY A 127 -9.92 -15.36 -14.26
C GLY A 127 -10.24 -16.06 -15.60
N GLY A 128 -9.25 -16.26 -16.47
CA GLY A 128 -9.39 -16.93 -17.75
C GLY A 128 -8.70 -18.29 -17.72
N SER A 129 -9.49 -19.34 -17.48
CA SER A 129 -9.16 -20.76 -17.63
C SER A 129 -7.88 -21.07 -18.44
N VAL A 130 -6.77 -21.36 -17.76
CA VAL A 130 -5.82 -22.35 -18.28
C VAL A 130 -6.50 -23.71 -18.14
N SER A 131 -7.33 -24.01 -19.14
CA SER A 131 -7.80 -25.37 -19.41
C SER A 131 -6.58 -26.21 -19.76
N ALA A 132 -6.08 -26.95 -18.77
CA ALA A 132 -5.33 -28.16 -19.02
C ALA A 132 -6.24 -29.11 -19.81
N ALA A 133 -5.92 -29.31 -21.09
CA ALA A 133 -6.40 -30.43 -21.87
C ALA A 133 -5.26 -30.91 -22.77
N ALA A 134 -5.09 -32.22 -22.74
CA ALA A 134 -4.12 -33.07 -23.43
C ALA A 134 -4.02 -32.83 -24.95
#